data_AF-A0A7X0RIQ9-F1
#
_entry.id   AF-A0A7X0RIQ9-F1
#
_cell.length_a   1.000
_cell.length_b   1.000
_cell.length_c   1.000
_cell.angle_alpha   90.00
_cell.angle_beta   90.00
_cell.angle_gamma   90.00
#
_symmetry.space_group_name_H-M   'P 1'
#
loop_
_entity.id
_entity.type
_entity.pdbx_description
1 polymer ?
#
loop_
_entity_poly.entity_id
_entity_poly.type
_entity_poly.pdbx_seq_one_letter_code
_entity_poly.pdbx_strand_id
1 'polypeptide(L)'
;MSRRTRGPSAAISGLAALLVPSYARDRYRAEFASELAELPASRRPGHALRLLVAAWPLRLAVLAAAAAHRGHPDPPLGCLLGLRHRWRVLRTSDGHPYRACRRCGLDDPHLARPVADGLAFGTISTWQ
;
A
#
# COMPACT_ATOMS: atom_id res chain seq x y z
N MET A 1 13.97 -19.34 12.48
CA MET A 1 13.13 -20.27 11.68
C MET A 1 11.66 -19.89 11.87
N SER A 2 11.10 -19.05 10.99
CA SER A 2 9.68 -18.63 11.10
C SER A 2 8.76 -19.81 10.80
N ARG A 3 8.00 -20.25 11.81
CA ARG A 3 6.91 -21.22 11.62
C ARG A 3 5.92 -20.60 10.66
N ARG A 4 5.86 -21.12 9.43
CA ARG A 4 4.86 -20.71 8.44
C ARG A 4 3.52 -21.17 9.00
N THR A 5 2.77 -20.27 9.64
CA THR A 5 1.45 -20.55 10.22
C THR A 5 0.47 -20.81 9.09
N ARG A 6 0.42 -22.04 8.58
CA ARG A 6 -0.61 -22.49 7.65
C ARG A 6 -1.86 -22.77 8.49
N GLY A 7 -2.82 -21.87 8.44
CA GLY A 7 -4.10 -21.99 9.14
C GLY A 7 -5.12 -20.97 8.64
N PRO A 8 -6.42 -21.18 8.88
CA PRO A 8 -7.49 -20.34 8.33
C PRO A 8 -7.34 -18.86 8.73
N SER A 9 -6.93 -18.56 9.97
CA SER A 9 -6.68 -17.19 10.41
C SER A 9 -5.56 -16.48 9.63
N ALA A 10 -4.52 -17.23 9.23
CA ALA A 10 -3.44 -16.68 8.41
C ALA A 10 -3.90 -16.43 6.97
N ALA A 11 -4.76 -17.29 6.42
CA ALA A 11 -5.37 -17.05 5.12
C ALA A 11 -6.25 -15.79 5.12
N ILE A 12 -7.11 -15.63 6.14
CA ILE A 12 -7.97 -14.45 6.30
C ILE A 12 -7.14 -13.16 6.44
N SER A 13 -6.07 -13.19 7.23
CA SER A 13 -5.20 -12.01 7.38
C SER A 13 -4.39 -11.72 6.11
N GLY A 14 -4.03 -12.76 5.36
CA GLY A 14 -3.47 -12.61 4.02
C GLY A 14 -4.43 -11.91 3.05
N LEU A 15 -5.73 -12.26 3.10
CA LEU A 15 -6.78 -11.58 2.33
C LEU A 15 -6.94 -10.12 2.76
N ALA A 16 -6.94 -9.84 4.06
CA ALA A 16 -6.99 -8.47 4.58
C ALA A 16 -5.84 -7.60 4.04
N ALA A 17 -4.62 -8.14 3.98
CA ALA A 17 -3.47 -7.42 3.42
C ALA A 17 -3.61 -7.14 1.91
N LEU A 18 -4.32 -7.96 1.14
CA LEU A 18 -4.54 -7.70 -0.29
C LEU A 18 -5.40 -6.46 -0.56
N LEU A 19 -6.25 -6.08 0.40
CA LEU A 19 -7.10 -4.89 0.33
C LEU A 19 -6.29 -3.59 0.50
N VAL A 20 -5.08 -3.67 1.07
CA VAL A 20 -4.17 -2.53 1.23
C VAL A 20 -3.40 -2.28 -0.10
N PRO A 21 -2.98 -1.03 -0.41
CA PRO A 21 -2.20 -0.74 -1.61
C PRO A 21 -0.91 -1.56 -1.70
N SER A 22 -0.51 -1.93 -2.93
CA SER A 22 0.58 -2.87 -3.21
C SER A 22 1.88 -2.54 -2.48
N TYR A 23 2.29 -1.27 -2.45
CA TYR A 23 3.52 -0.81 -1.79
C TYR A 23 3.52 -1.02 -0.26
N ALA A 24 2.36 -1.18 0.37
CA ALA A 24 2.22 -1.36 1.81
C ALA A 24 1.86 -2.80 2.21
N ARG A 25 1.58 -3.68 1.24
CA ARG A 25 1.09 -5.05 1.51
C ARG A 25 2.04 -5.87 2.36
N ASP A 26 3.34 -5.84 2.05
CA ASP A 26 4.30 -6.69 2.76
C ASP A 26 4.52 -6.25 4.20
N ARG A 27 4.50 -4.93 4.44
CA ARG A 27 4.48 -4.37 5.79
C ARG A 27 3.26 -4.85 6.58
N TYR A 28 2.05 -4.67 6.04
CA TYR A 28 0.83 -5.09 6.75
C TYR A 28 0.69 -6.61 6.89
N ARG A 29 1.24 -7.40 5.96
CA ARG A 29 1.34 -8.86 6.13
C ARG A 29 2.18 -9.22 7.35
N ALA A 30 3.32 -8.56 7.53
CA ALA A 30 4.18 -8.79 8.68
C ALA A 30 3.48 -8.37 9.98
N GLU A 31 2.85 -7.19 10.01
CA GLU A 31 2.10 -6.68 11.17
C GLU A 31 0.92 -7.60 11.55
N PHE A 32 0.10 -8.03 10.59
CA PHE A 32 -1.01 -8.95 10.89
C PHE A 32 -0.52 -10.33 11.34
N ALA A 33 0.62 -10.79 10.82
CA ALA A 33 1.21 -12.05 11.25
C ALA A 33 1.75 -11.97 12.68
N SER A 34 2.37 -10.86 13.07
CA SER A 34 2.82 -10.65 14.45
C SER A 34 1.63 -10.56 15.41
N GLU A 35 0.59 -9.79 15.09
CA GLU A 35 -0.62 -9.69 15.92
C GLU A 35 -1.29 -11.06 16.13
N LEU A 36 -1.40 -11.89 15.09
CA LEU A 36 -1.95 -13.24 15.23
C LEU A 36 -1.05 -14.17 16.06
N ALA A 37 0.27 -14.00 15.99
CA ALA A 37 1.22 -14.81 16.74
C ALA A 37 1.11 -14.55 18.25
N GLU A 38 0.86 -13.30 18.65
CA GLU A 38 0.67 -12.88 20.04
C GLU A 38 -0.65 -13.38 20.66
N LEU A 39 -1.64 -13.73 19.83
CA LEU A 39 -2.93 -14.21 20.29
C LEU A 39 -2.96 -15.72 20.57
N PRO A 40 -3.67 -16.14 21.65
CA PRO A 40 -4.03 -17.55 21.84
C PRO A 40 -4.81 -18.10 20.65
N ALA A 41 -4.59 -19.37 20.31
CA ALA A 41 -5.19 -20.00 19.13
C ALA A 41 -6.72 -19.87 19.06
N SER A 42 -7.41 -19.90 20.21
CA SER A 42 -8.86 -19.74 20.32
C SER A 42 -9.38 -18.35 19.92
N ARG A 43 -8.54 -17.30 20.01
CA ARG A 43 -8.93 -15.91 19.68
C ARG A 43 -8.54 -15.47 18.27
N ARG A 44 -7.65 -16.20 17.62
CA ARG A 44 -7.17 -15.91 16.25
C ARG A 44 -8.27 -15.79 15.19
N PRO A 45 -9.30 -16.66 15.10
CA PRO A 45 -10.31 -16.55 14.05
C PRO A 45 -11.13 -15.26 14.17
N GLY A 46 -11.59 -14.92 15.38
CA GLY A 46 -12.32 -13.67 15.62
C GLY A 46 -11.47 -12.43 15.33
N HIS A 47 -10.17 -12.47 15.65
CA HIS A 47 -9.25 -11.37 15.31
C HIS A 47 -9.04 -11.22 13.81
N ALA A 48 -8.79 -12.32 13.10
CA ALA A 48 -8.59 -12.28 11.66
C ALA A 48 -9.82 -11.73 10.92
N LEU A 49 -11.04 -12.05 11.36
CA LEU A 49 -12.26 -11.46 10.81
C LEU A 49 -12.35 -9.95 11.07
N ARG A 50 -11.97 -9.48 12.26
CA ARG A 50 -11.90 -8.05 12.55
C ARG A 50 -10.88 -7.33 11.67
N LEU A 51 -9.72 -7.93 11.43
CA LEU A 51 -8.72 -7.39 10.49
C LEU A 51 -9.29 -7.26 9.08
N LEU A 52 -10.05 -8.27 8.62
CA LEU A 52 -10.68 -8.23 7.31
C LEU A 52 -11.71 -7.09 7.19
N VAL A 53 -12.55 -6.89 8.21
CA VAL A 53 -13.51 -5.78 8.26
C VAL A 53 -12.81 -4.43 8.33
N ALA A 54 -11.72 -4.33 9.10
CA ALA A 54 -10.95 -3.10 9.26
C ALA A 54 -10.03 -2.77 8.07
N ALA A 55 -9.81 -3.70 7.14
CA ALA A 55 -8.89 -3.51 6.03
C ALA A 55 -9.33 -2.41 5.05
N TRP A 56 -10.64 -2.17 4.90
CA TRP A 56 -11.14 -1.09 4.04
C TRP A 56 -10.85 0.33 4.59
N PRO A 57 -11.23 0.69 5.83
CA PRO A 57 -10.85 1.98 6.39
C PRO A 57 -9.33 2.15 6.48
N LEU A 58 -8.60 1.05 6.74
CA LEU A 58 -7.13 1.06 6.70
C LEU A 58 -6.58 1.42 5.31
N ARG A 59 -7.13 0.83 4.24
CA ARG A 59 -6.77 1.18 2.86
C ARG A 59 -6.93 2.68 2.61
N LEU A 60 -8.05 3.26 3.02
CA LEU A 60 -8.31 4.68 2.85
C LEU A 60 -7.32 5.55 3.64
N ALA A 61 -7.03 5.19 4.89
CA ALA A 61 -6.06 5.90 5.71
C ALA A 61 -4.65 5.87 5.11
N VAL A 62 -4.20 4.71 4.62
CA VAL A 62 -2.90 4.54 3.96
C VAL A 62 -2.80 5.40 2.70
N LEU A 63 -3.85 5.40 1.87
CA LEU A 63 -3.87 6.22 0.66
C LEU A 63 -3.94 7.72 0.96
N ALA A 64 -4.70 8.12 1.99
CA ALA A 64 -4.77 9.51 2.43
C ALA A 64 -3.43 10.02 2.98
N ALA A 65 -2.75 9.21 3.81
CA ALA A 65 -1.42 9.54 4.30
C ALA A 65 -0.40 9.69 3.15
N ALA A 66 -0.42 8.77 2.18
CA ALA A 66 0.43 8.86 1.00
C ALA A 66 0.16 10.13 0.17
N ALA A 67 -1.11 10.54 0.03
CA ALA A 67 -1.48 11.78 -0.65
C ALA A 67 -1.01 13.02 0.14
N ALA A 68 -1.18 13.01 1.47
CA ALA A 68 -0.76 14.11 2.34
C ALA A 68 0.76 14.34 2.25
N HIS A 69 1.56 13.27 2.27
CA HIS A 69 3.01 13.36 2.04
C HIS A 69 3.39 13.95 0.66
N ARG A 70 2.49 13.89 -0.31
CA ARG A 70 2.66 14.49 -1.66
C ARG A 70 2.05 15.89 -1.77
N GLY A 71 1.69 16.52 -0.64
CA GLY A 71 1.11 17.86 -0.61
C GLY A 71 -0.40 17.89 -0.86
N HIS A 72 -1.10 16.77 -0.70
CA HIS A 72 -2.55 16.67 -0.85
C HIS A 72 -3.19 16.18 0.45
N PRO A 73 -3.40 17.05 1.46
CA PRO A 73 -3.91 16.65 2.77
C PRO A 73 -5.34 16.12 2.72
N ASP A 74 -6.17 16.64 1.81
CA ASP A 74 -7.58 16.26 1.65
C ASP A 74 -7.86 15.69 0.24
N PRO A 75 -7.33 14.50 -0.08
CA PRO A 75 -7.56 13.89 -1.38
C PRO A 75 -9.05 13.49 -1.50
N PRO A 76 -9.70 13.77 -2.65
CA PRO A 76 -11.10 13.41 -2.83
C PRO A 76 -11.27 11.89 -2.83
N LEU A 77 -12.36 11.40 -2.24
CA LEU A 77 -12.65 9.96 -2.15
C LEU A 77 -12.63 9.26 -3.51
N GLY A 78 -13.13 9.90 -4.56
CA GLY A 78 -13.09 9.34 -5.92
C GLY A 78 -11.67 9.05 -6.42
N CYS A 79 -10.65 9.76 -5.95
CA CYS A 79 -9.26 9.45 -6.23
C CYS A 79 -8.73 8.31 -5.35
N LEU A 80 -9.06 8.29 -4.05
CA LEU A 80 -8.65 7.20 -3.14
C LEU A 80 -9.25 5.84 -3.56
N LEU A 81 -10.46 5.87 -4.11
CA LEU A 81 -11.17 4.70 -4.60
C LEU A 81 -10.76 4.28 -6.02
N GLY A 82 -9.86 5.00 -6.67
CA GLY A 82 -9.44 4.72 -8.05
C GLY A 82 -10.49 5.01 -9.13
N LEU A 83 -11.57 5.72 -8.78
CA LEU A 83 -12.72 5.95 -9.67
C LEU A 83 -12.48 7.08 -10.67
N ARG A 84 -11.85 8.18 -10.21
CA ARG A 84 -11.65 9.39 -11.02
C ARG A 84 -10.31 10.03 -10.73
N HIS A 85 -9.39 9.94 -11.67
CA HIS A 85 -8.11 10.65 -11.62
C HIS A 85 -8.04 11.71 -12.71
N ARG A 86 -7.46 12.87 -12.39
CA ARG A 86 -7.11 13.90 -13.37
C ARG A 86 -5.60 13.88 -13.54
N TRP A 87 -5.13 13.08 -14.48
CA TRP A 87 -3.71 12.87 -14.73
C TRP A 87 -3.05 14.12 -15.33
N ARG A 88 -1.81 14.39 -14.90
CA ARG A 88 -0.87 15.30 -15.58
C ARG A 88 0.45 14.58 -15.80
N VAL A 89 1.16 14.95 -16.86
CA VAL A 89 2.53 14.49 -17.10
C VAL A 89 3.49 15.40 -16.34
N LEU A 90 4.41 14.79 -15.61
CA LEU A 90 5.51 15.43 -14.88
C LEU A 90 6.83 14.78 -15.34
N ARG A 91 7.96 15.35 -14.92
CA ARG A 91 9.30 14.77 -15.16
C ARG A 91 9.99 14.49 -13.84
N THR A 92 10.70 13.37 -13.74
CA THR A 92 11.63 13.10 -12.64
C THR A 92 12.86 14.02 -12.73
N SER A 93 13.71 14.03 -11.71
CA SER A 93 15.01 14.71 -11.73
C SER A 93 15.85 14.31 -12.94
N ASP A 94 15.76 13.04 -13.33
CA ASP A 94 16.54 12.44 -14.41
C ASP A 94 15.89 12.69 -15.79
N GLY A 95 14.83 13.49 -15.84
CA GLY A 95 14.14 13.88 -17.07
C GLY A 95 13.10 12.88 -17.58
N HIS A 96 12.94 11.72 -16.93
CA HIS A 96 11.96 10.71 -17.34
C HIS A 96 10.52 11.19 -17.09
N PRO A 97 9.63 11.07 -18.09
CA PRO A 97 8.23 11.45 -17.92
C PRO A 97 7.51 10.42 -17.04
N TYR A 98 6.71 10.91 -16.09
CA TYR A 98 5.76 10.10 -15.33
C TYR A 98 4.40 10.81 -15.27
N ARG A 99 3.34 10.08 -14.93
CA ARG A 99 2.03 10.67 -14.68
C ARG A 99 1.68 10.61 -13.21
N ALA A 100 1.19 11.75 -12.70
CA ALA A 100 0.61 11.83 -11.37
C ALA A 100 -0.76 12.51 -11.43
N CYS A 101 -1.66 12.12 -10.52
CA CYS A 101 -2.96 12.75 -10.40
C CYS A 101 -2.83 14.15 -9.80
N ARG A 102 -3.44 15.16 -10.43
CA ARG A 102 -3.45 16.56 -9.93
C ARG A 102 -4.14 16.75 -8.58
N ARG A 103 -5.01 15.81 -8.17
CA ARG A 103 -5.87 15.97 -6.99
C ARG A 103 -5.39 15.21 -5.77
N CYS A 104 -4.78 14.05 -5.97
CA CYS A 104 -4.32 13.18 -4.87
C CYS A 104 -2.83 12.85 -4.94
N GLY A 105 -2.13 13.30 -5.98
CA GLY A 105 -0.69 13.06 -6.15
C GLY A 105 -0.30 11.63 -6.48
N LEU A 106 -1.21 10.65 -6.48
CA LEU A 106 -0.90 9.25 -6.82
C LEU A 106 -0.33 9.11 -8.23
N ASP A 107 0.67 8.24 -8.38
CA ASP A 107 1.30 7.93 -9.67
C ASP A 107 0.41 7.00 -10.49
N ASP A 108 0.47 7.14 -11.81
CA ASP A 108 -0.24 6.26 -12.74
C ASP A 108 0.46 4.89 -12.78
N PRO A 109 -0.17 3.80 -12.28
CA PRO A 109 0.45 2.49 -12.22
C PRO A 109 0.70 1.88 -13.61
N HIS A 110 0.03 2.38 -14.65
CA HIS A 110 0.17 1.87 -16.02
C HIS A 110 1.30 2.56 -16.80
N LEU A 111 1.84 3.67 -16.28
CA LEU A 111 2.96 4.40 -16.88
C LEU A 111 4.29 4.22 -16.16
N ALA A 112 4.29 3.52 -15.02
CA ALA A 112 5.49 2.85 -14.54
C ALA A 112 5.84 1.71 -15.52
N ARG A 113 6.46 2.04 -16.65
CA ARG A 113 6.98 0.99 -17.54
C ARG A 113 8.13 0.24 -16.86
N PRO A 114 8.27 -1.07 -17.15
CA PRO A 114 9.36 -1.88 -16.64
C PRO A 114 10.66 -1.25 -17.13
N VAL A 115 11.65 -1.16 -16.24
CA VAL A 115 13.03 -0.93 -16.62
C VAL A 115 13.44 -2.12 -17.49
N ALA A 116 13.31 -1.99 -18.80
CA ALA A 116 14.28 -2.62 -19.68
C ALA A 116 15.59 -1.89 -19.40
N ASP A 117 16.64 -2.67 -19.14
CA ASP A 117 18.02 -2.24 -18.87
C ASP A 117 18.38 -2.00 -17.39
N GLY A 118 18.41 -3.11 -16.65
CA GLY A 118 19.69 -3.62 -16.14
C GLY A 118 20.56 -2.78 -15.21
N LEU A 119 20.07 -1.70 -14.58
CA LEU A 119 20.88 -0.92 -13.64
C LEU A 119 20.23 -0.80 -12.26
N ALA A 120 21.05 -1.20 -11.28
CA ALA A 120 20.76 -1.34 -9.87
C ALA A 120 20.17 -0.07 -9.24
N PHE A 121 19.31 -0.31 -8.24
CA PHE A 121 18.83 0.68 -7.29
C PHE A 121 19.99 1.54 -6.75
N GLY A 122 20.02 2.81 -7.15
CA GLY A 122 20.81 3.86 -6.51
C GLY A 122 19.96 4.54 -5.44
N THR A 123 20.39 4.39 -4.21
CA THR A 123 19.98 5.08 -2.97
C THR A 123 19.23 6.40 -3.11
N ILE A 124 18.07 6.48 -2.45
CA ILE A 124 17.39 7.71 -2.06
C ILE A 124 18.38 8.52 -1.20
N SER A 125 18.97 9.56 -1.77
CA SER A 125 19.78 10.52 -1.01
C SER A 125 18.85 11.46 -0.26
N THR A 126 19.12 11.52 1.04
CA THR A 126 18.59 12.40 2.09
C THR A 126 18.61 13.87 1.69
N TRP A 127 17.53 14.57 2.04
CA TRP A 127 17.39 16.03 1.98
C TRP A 127 18.38 16.72 2.95
N GLN A 128 19.11 17.71 2.44
CA GLN A 128 19.50 18.92 3.18
C GLN A 128 19.02 20.12 2.38
#